data_AF-A0A834Z1M4-F1
#
_entry.id   AF-A0A834Z1M4-F1
#
_cell.length_a   1.000
_cell.length_b   1.000
_cell.length_c   1.000
_cell.angle_alpha   90.00
_cell.angle_beta   90.00
_cell.angle_gamma   90.00
#
_symmetry.space_group_name_H-M   'P 1'
#
loop_
_entity.id
_entity.type
_entity.pdbx_description
1 polymer ?
#
loop_
_entity_poly.entity_id
_entity_poly.type
_entity_poly.pdbx_seq_one_letter_code
_entity_poly.pdbx_strand_id
1 'polypeptide(L)'
;MAVSSSPIPQILSPLHMNIINSNNISGSSSLNLPLINASSKSSHRRPFIIVSSYKPRNGLVSDEKKEFLERYGLNPDDFSSEPSPKTRRRKGAEKTGRGNQVSPEEPKPPRTTHKLLQVLGGTARRKKLLSPKGMDVRPMMEVVKGAAFDILQVAGGCPAALRPGRWLDLYSGTGSVGIEAISRGCSEVHFVEMDPWVVSEVLRPNLIWTGFLDVSVIHTVRVEKFLERAEQLVGKDGAFDYISVTPPYMAVDYSVLMGQISQSAFVGEDTFVVVEYPLRTDMQDSCGCLVKIADRRFGRTHLAIYGPGWAQKKRKSDKSFRTVAEKVRLQVESEN
;
A
#
# COMPACT_ATOMS: atom_id res chain seq x y z
N MET A 1 -24.00 -68.87 3.27
CA MET A 1 -25.22 -69.42 2.63
C MET A 1 -26.35 -68.40 2.81
N ALA A 2 -27.09 -68.20 1.72
CA ALA A 2 -28.34 -67.47 1.41
C ALA A 2 -29.39 -67.32 2.54
N VAL A 3 -30.44 -66.45 2.54
CA VAL A 3 -30.99 -65.34 1.71
C VAL A 3 -32.24 -64.75 2.43
N SER A 4 -32.74 -63.60 1.94
CA SER A 4 -34.15 -63.12 1.91
C SER A 4 -34.52 -62.04 2.95
N SER A 5 -35.25 -60.94 2.68
CA SER A 5 -35.73 -60.23 1.47
C SER A 5 -36.44 -58.91 1.90
N SER A 6 -36.31 -57.89 1.05
CA SER A 6 -36.82 -56.50 0.89
C SER A 6 -38.28 -56.14 1.33
N PRO A 7 -38.84 -54.89 1.19
CA PRO A 7 -38.38 -53.71 0.42
C PRO A 7 -38.60 -52.27 1.00
N ILE A 8 -38.28 -51.30 0.12
CA ILE A 8 -38.05 -49.83 0.15
C ILE A 8 -39.36 -48.98 0.13
N PRO A 9 -39.35 -47.61 0.22
CA PRO A 9 -39.07 -46.74 -0.94
C PRO A 9 -38.21 -45.47 -0.69
N GLN A 10 -37.58 -45.01 -1.78
CA GLN A 10 -36.72 -43.83 -1.96
C GLN A 10 -37.52 -42.56 -2.27
N ILE A 11 -36.99 -41.37 -1.93
CA ILE A 11 -37.41 -40.08 -2.48
C ILE A 11 -36.17 -39.37 -3.04
N LEU A 12 -36.28 -38.98 -4.32
CA LEU A 12 -35.32 -38.24 -5.15
C LEU A 12 -35.99 -36.94 -5.63
N SER A 13 -35.22 -35.86 -5.70
CA SER A 13 -35.52 -34.53 -6.32
C SER A 13 -35.89 -34.66 -7.82
N PRO A 14 -36.39 -33.63 -8.56
CA PRO A 14 -35.62 -32.43 -8.94
C PRO A 14 -36.41 -31.15 -9.38
N LEU A 15 -35.64 -30.11 -9.74
CA LEU A 15 -35.99 -28.89 -10.49
C LEU A 15 -36.70 -29.18 -11.83
N HIS A 16 -37.60 -28.28 -12.25
CA HIS A 16 -37.93 -28.04 -13.67
C HIS A 16 -38.33 -26.57 -13.92
N MET A 17 -37.65 -25.98 -14.91
CA MET A 17 -38.03 -24.77 -15.65
C MET A 17 -39.28 -25.03 -16.49
N ASN A 18 -40.12 -24.01 -16.69
CA ASN A 18 -41.00 -23.98 -17.85
C ASN A 18 -41.13 -22.58 -18.44
N ILE A 19 -40.87 -22.54 -19.74
CA ILE A 19 -41.04 -21.44 -20.69
C ILE A 19 -42.50 -21.48 -21.16
N ILE A 20 -43.21 -20.35 -21.13
CA ILE A 20 -44.39 -20.14 -22.00
C ILE A 20 -44.25 -18.80 -22.68
N ASN A 21 -44.33 -18.88 -24.01
CA ASN A 21 -44.33 -17.81 -25.00
C ASN A 21 -45.80 -17.53 -25.39
N SER A 22 -46.23 -16.27 -25.40
CA SER A 22 -47.43 -15.85 -26.12
C SER A 22 -47.34 -14.38 -26.55
N ASN A 23 -47.52 -14.17 -27.85
CA ASN A 23 -47.45 -12.90 -28.57
C ASN A 23 -48.73 -12.04 -28.42
N ASN A 24 -48.51 -10.73 -28.48
CA ASN A 24 -49.33 -9.63 -29.04
C ASN A 24 -50.79 -9.42 -28.56
N ILE A 25 -51.11 -8.18 -28.14
CA ILE A 25 -51.81 -7.15 -28.94
C ILE A 25 -52.16 -5.92 -28.05
N SER A 26 -51.89 -4.74 -28.63
CA SER A 26 -52.36 -3.35 -28.36
C SER A 26 -53.23 -3.00 -27.14
N GLY A 27 -52.97 -1.81 -26.56
CA GLY A 27 -54.01 -1.09 -25.82
C GLY A 27 -53.50 0.10 -25.00
N SER A 28 -53.61 1.29 -25.59
CA SER A 28 -53.44 2.61 -24.97
C SER A 28 -54.24 2.80 -23.67
N SER A 29 -53.66 3.47 -22.67
CA SER A 29 -54.35 4.58 -21.99
C SER A 29 -53.41 5.36 -21.07
N SER A 30 -53.54 6.67 -21.23
CA SER A 30 -52.88 7.80 -20.61
C SER A 30 -53.21 7.97 -19.12
N LEU A 31 -52.22 8.38 -18.32
CA LEU A 31 -52.46 9.23 -17.16
C LEU A 31 -51.51 10.44 -17.14
N ASN A 32 -52.14 11.57 -17.42
CA ASN A 32 -51.76 12.99 -17.28
C ASN A 32 -51.62 13.33 -15.77
N LEU A 33 -50.57 14.00 -15.26
CA LEU A 33 -50.30 15.47 -15.16
C LEU A 33 -49.25 15.66 -14.03
N PRO A 34 -48.68 16.87 -13.77
CA PRO A 34 -48.40 18.01 -14.64
C PRO A 34 -46.92 18.48 -14.61
N LEU A 35 -46.55 19.26 -15.63
CA LEU A 35 -45.35 20.10 -15.68
C LEU A 35 -45.38 21.17 -14.58
N ILE A 36 -44.24 21.35 -13.89
CA ILE A 36 -43.86 22.64 -13.31
C ILE A 36 -42.59 23.09 -14.05
N ASN A 37 -42.75 24.15 -14.83
CA ASN A 37 -41.68 24.86 -15.50
C ASN A 37 -41.26 26.01 -14.59
N ALA A 38 -40.05 25.98 -14.04
CA ALA A 38 -39.45 27.09 -13.31
C ALA A 38 -38.00 27.29 -13.79
N SER A 39 -37.88 28.28 -14.67
CA SER A 39 -36.61 28.88 -15.08
C SER A 39 -35.97 29.58 -13.89
N SER A 40 -34.73 29.20 -13.54
CA SER A 40 -33.81 30.12 -12.89
C SER A 40 -32.38 29.83 -13.35
N LYS A 41 -31.81 30.82 -14.05
CA LYS A 41 -30.39 30.88 -14.39
C LYS A 41 -29.61 31.11 -13.09
N SER A 42 -28.68 30.22 -12.76
CA SER A 42 -27.63 30.47 -11.79
C SER A 42 -26.33 29.86 -12.27
N SER A 43 -25.37 30.73 -12.57
CA SER A 43 -24.04 30.43 -13.06
C SER A 43 -23.13 30.03 -11.91
N HIS A 44 -22.88 28.73 -11.70
CA HIS A 44 -21.79 28.27 -10.83
C HIS A 44 -20.87 27.33 -11.63
N ARG A 45 -19.78 27.90 -12.14
CA ARG A 45 -18.65 27.16 -12.71
C ARG A 45 -18.03 26.28 -11.61
N ARG A 46 -18.23 24.97 -11.70
CA ARG A 46 -17.48 23.96 -10.93
C ARG A 46 -16.35 23.44 -11.83
N PRO A 47 -15.08 23.42 -11.40
CA PRO A 47 -14.09 22.63 -12.11
C PRO A 47 -14.27 21.17 -11.69
N PHE A 48 -14.84 20.37 -12.59
CA PHE A 48 -14.70 18.92 -12.57
C PHE A 48 -13.30 18.58 -13.08
N ILE A 49 -12.49 17.91 -12.25
CA ILE A 49 -11.37 17.10 -12.77
C ILE A 49 -11.66 15.67 -12.37
N ILE A 50 -12.18 14.94 -13.35
CA ILE A 50 -12.26 13.48 -13.39
C ILE A 50 -10.84 13.00 -13.71
N VAL A 51 -10.19 12.30 -12.79
CA VAL A 51 -8.94 11.58 -13.10
C VAL A 51 -9.34 10.27 -13.77
N SER A 52 -8.97 10.15 -15.03
CA SER A 52 -9.17 8.99 -15.90
C SER A 52 -8.56 7.73 -15.27
N SER A 53 -9.36 6.67 -15.08
CA SER A 53 -8.81 5.34 -14.87
C SER A 53 -8.21 4.89 -16.20
N TYR A 54 -6.90 5.02 -16.33
CA TYR A 54 -6.19 4.50 -17.49
C TYR A 54 -6.06 2.98 -17.30
N LYS A 55 -7.00 2.21 -17.87
CA LYS A 55 -6.75 0.81 -18.19
C LYS A 55 -6.02 0.80 -19.54
N PRO A 56 -4.73 0.45 -19.62
CA PRO A 56 -4.10 0.27 -20.92
C PRO A 56 -4.71 -0.97 -21.57
N ARG A 57 -5.55 -0.76 -22.59
CA ARG A 57 -5.70 -1.75 -23.66
C ARG A 57 -4.56 -1.49 -24.64
N ASN A 58 -3.78 -2.53 -24.87
CA ASN A 58 -2.57 -2.62 -25.68
C ASN A 58 -1.30 -2.09 -25.00
N GLY A 59 -0.31 -2.99 -24.89
CA GLY A 59 1.00 -2.71 -24.33
C GLY A 59 1.68 -1.57 -25.08
N LEU A 60 2.31 -0.69 -24.31
CA LEU A 60 3.14 0.38 -24.82
C LEU A 60 4.22 -0.22 -25.73
N VAL A 61 4.25 0.26 -26.98
CA VAL A 61 5.24 -0.12 -27.99
C VAL A 61 6.63 0.16 -27.42
N SER A 62 7.55 -0.79 -27.63
CA SER A 62 8.90 -0.82 -27.03
C SER A 62 9.67 0.51 -27.14
N ASP A 63 9.40 1.29 -28.18
CA ASP A 63 10.11 2.53 -28.49
C ASP A 63 9.68 3.71 -27.61
N GLU A 64 8.39 3.85 -27.29
CA GLU A 64 7.89 4.90 -26.38
C GLU A 64 8.39 4.67 -24.95
N LYS A 65 8.49 3.39 -24.54
CA LYS A 65 9.07 3.01 -23.26
C LYS A 65 10.56 3.36 -23.20
N LYS A 66 11.29 3.15 -24.30
CA LYS A 66 12.72 3.44 -24.39
C LYS A 66 12.99 4.94 -24.34
N GLU A 67 12.29 5.73 -25.15
CA GLU A 67 12.43 7.19 -25.19
C GLU A 67 12.06 7.84 -23.84
N PHE A 68 11.02 7.32 -23.18
CA PHE A 68 10.63 7.77 -21.84
C PHE A 68 11.72 7.47 -20.80
N LEU A 69 12.31 6.28 -20.79
CA LEU A 69 13.36 5.89 -19.85
C LEU A 69 14.67 6.66 -20.08
N GLU A 70 15.04 6.90 -21.34
CA GLU A 70 16.23 7.68 -21.72
C GLU A 70 16.16 9.13 -21.22
N ARG A 71 14.97 9.75 -21.23
CA ARG A 71 14.75 11.10 -20.70
C ARG A 71 15.12 11.25 -19.22
N TYR A 72 14.97 10.18 -18.44
CA TYR A 72 15.32 10.15 -17.01
C TYR A 72 16.73 9.57 -16.76
N GLY A 73 17.54 9.43 -17.81
CA GLY A 73 18.90 8.88 -17.73
C GLY A 73 18.93 7.42 -17.28
N LEU A 74 17.88 6.64 -17.55
CA LEU A 74 17.89 5.18 -17.37
C LEU A 74 18.41 4.55 -18.67
N ASN A 75 19.72 4.34 -18.76
CA ASN A 75 20.31 3.58 -19.85
C ASN A 75 20.01 2.08 -19.63
N PRO A 76 19.40 1.38 -20.60
CA PRO A 76 19.24 -0.08 -20.55
C PRO A 76 20.57 -0.83 -20.32
N ASP A 77 21.68 -0.21 -20.69
CA ASP A 77 23.03 -0.79 -20.68
C ASP A 77 23.87 -0.45 -19.42
N ASP A 78 23.31 0.27 -18.43
CA ASP A 78 24.02 0.66 -17.18
C ASP A 78 24.41 -0.53 -16.25
N PHE A 79 24.28 -1.79 -16.72
CA PHE A 79 24.70 -2.99 -16.00
C PHE A 79 26.15 -3.37 -16.32
N SER A 80 27.12 -2.51 -16.04
CA SER A 80 28.46 -3.01 -15.69
C SER A 80 29.36 -1.93 -15.08
N SER A 81 30.04 -2.35 -14.02
CA SER A 81 31.26 -1.78 -13.43
C SER A 81 31.17 -0.57 -12.49
N GLU A 82 31.90 -0.74 -11.38
CA GLU A 82 32.04 0.14 -10.22
C GLU A 82 32.93 1.38 -10.46
N PRO A 83 32.89 2.38 -9.57
CA PRO A 83 33.50 3.70 -9.78
C PRO A 83 34.80 3.91 -8.99
N SER A 84 35.60 4.91 -9.42
CA SER A 84 36.67 5.51 -8.59
C SER A 84 37.03 6.95 -9.07
N PRO A 85 37.74 7.79 -8.28
CA PRO A 85 37.18 9.06 -7.78
C PRO A 85 38.12 10.31 -7.90
N LYS A 86 37.76 11.40 -7.17
CA LYS A 86 38.56 12.57 -6.70
C LYS A 86 38.52 13.80 -7.66
N THR A 87 38.67 15.09 -7.28
CA THR A 87 39.14 15.80 -6.06
C THR A 87 38.77 17.31 -6.11
N ARG A 88 38.57 17.93 -4.92
CA ARG A 88 39.00 19.29 -4.43
C ARG A 88 39.05 20.53 -5.36
N ARG A 89 38.47 21.66 -4.88
CA ARG A 89 39.22 22.81 -4.29
C ARG A 89 38.33 23.87 -3.62
N ARG A 90 38.74 24.33 -2.43
CA ARG A 90 38.23 25.47 -1.65
C ARG A 90 39.17 26.67 -1.82
N LYS A 91 38.61 27.88 -1.94
CA LYS A 91 39.14 29.24 -1.66
C LYS A 91 37.93 30.18 -1.84
N GLY A 92 37.65 31.24 -1.08
CA GLY A 92 38.19 31.90 0.10
C GLY A 92 37.12 32.93 0.51
N ALA A 93 37.05 33.28 1.79
CA ALA A 93 36.00 34.14 2.35
C ALA A 93 36.48 35.58 2.48
N GLU A 94 35.66 36.54 2.04
CA GLU A 94 35.70 37.94 2.49
C GLU A 94 34.27 38.40 2.81
N LYS A 95 34.13 39.04 3.97
CA LYS A 95 32.88 39.57 4.53
C LYS A 95 32.84 41.07 4.30
N THR A 96 31.73 41.56 3.74
CA THR A 96 31.25 42.93 3.95
C THR A 96 29.74 42.88 4.10
N GLY A 97 29.21 43.42 5.20
CA GLY A 97 27.78 43.45 5.48
C GLY A 97 27.15 44.79 5.12
N ARG A 98 25.86 44.75 4.73
CA ARG A 98 24.77 45.62 5.22
C ARG A 98 23.51 45.41 4.37
N GLY A 99 22.36 45.45 5.03
CA GLY A 99 21.08 45.80 4.40
C GLY A 99 20.03 44.70 4.48
N ASN A 100 19.12 44.82 5.46
CA ASN A 100 17.84 44.12 5.41
C ASN A 100 17.04 44.66 4.21
N GLN A 101 17.06 43.91 3.11
CA GLN A 101 16.06 43.99 2.06
C GLN A 101 15.52 42.57 1.86
N VAL A 102 14.20 42.44 1.96
CA VAL A 102 13.50 41.20 1.57
C VAL A 102 13.76 41.04 0.08
N SER A 103 14.69 40.15 -0.25
CA SER A 103 15.09 39.85 -1.62
C SER A 103 13.93 39.12 -2.33
N PRO A 104 13.75 39.31 -3.64
CA PRO A 104 12.86 38.46 -4.43
C PRO A 104 13.27 37.01 -4.17
N GLU A 105 12.33 36.15 -3.76
CA GLU A 105 12.60 34.74 -3.53
C GLU A 105 13.19 34.16 -4.83
N GLU A 106 14.50 33.85 -4.84
CA GLU A 106 15.16 33.27 -6.00
C GLU A 106 14.37 32.03 -6.44
N PRO A 107 14.13 31.84 -7.76
CA PRO A 107 13.36 30.70 -8.22
C PRO A 107 14.02 29.42 -7.71
N LYS A 108 13.28 28.66 -6.88
CA LYS A 108 13.76 27.39 -6.32
C LYS A 108 14.31 26.55 -7.48
N PRO A 109 15.53 26.01 -7.35
CA PRO A 109 16.14 25.24 -8.43
C PRO A 109 15.22 24.10 -8.85
N PRO A 110 15.20 23.73 -10.15
CA PRO A 110 14.34 22.67 -10.63
C PRO A 110 14.60 21.39 -9.83
N ARG A 111 13.51 20.72 -9.43
CA ARG A 111 13.60 19.45 -8.73
C ARG A 111 14.31 18.44 -9.64
N THR A 112 15.21 17.66 -9.07
CA THR A 112 16.01 16.65 -9.78
C THR A 112 15.89 15.30 -9.09
N THR A 113 16.34 14.23 -9.73
CA THR A 113 16.29 12.87 -9.19
C THR A 113 17.70 12.27 -9.03
N HIS A 114 17.80 11.19 -8.26
CA HIS A 114 18.99 10.35 -8.13
C HIS A 114 18.60 8.87 -7.98
N LYS A 115 19.58 7.96 -8.05
CA LYS A 115 19.36 6.49 -8.01
C LYS A 115 20.08 5.81 -6.83
N LEU A 116 19.74 6.19 -5.60
CA LEU A 116 20.37 5.60 -4.40
C LEU A 116 19.58 4.44 -3.80
N LEU A 117 18.32 4.25 -4.22
CA LEU A 117 17.46 3.17 -3.74
C LEU A 117 17.49 1.98 -4.69
N GLN A 118 17.23 0.79 -4.17
CA GLN A 118 17.06 -0.42 -4.97
C GLN A 118 16.00 -1.37 -4.40
N VAL A 119 15.58 -2.30 -5.24
CA VAL A 119 14.75 -3.46 -4.86
C VAL A 119 15.65 -4.54 -4.24
N LEU A 120 15.28 -5.06 -3.07
CA LEU A 120 16.11 -5.93 -2.24
C LEU A 120 15.93 -7.43 -2.58
N GLY A 121 14.69 -7.85 -2.84
CA GLY A 121 14.31 -9.23 -3.10
C GLY A 121 13.29 -9.37 -4.22
N GLY A 122 12.95 -10.61 -4.55
CA GLY A 122 11.92 -10.92 -5.54
C GLY A 122 12.36 -10.78 -7.01
N THR A 123 11.39 -10.69 -7.91
CA THR A 123 11.58 -10.70 -9.37
C THR A 123 12.30 -9.48 -9.92
N ALA A 124 12.16 -8.31 -9.28
CA ALA A 124 12.81 -7.07 -9.65
C ALA A 124 14.08 -6.77 -8.83
N ARG A 125 14.62 -7.77 -8.11
CA ARG A 125 15.80 -7.62 -7.23
C ARG A 125 16.97 -6.91 -7.93
N ARG A 126 17.65 -6.03 -7.18
CA ARG A 126 18.79 -5.20 -7.62
C ARG A 126 18.46 -4.09 -8.64
N LYS A 127 17.22 -3.96 -9.11
CA LYS A 127 16.83 -2.78 -9.91
C LYS A 127 16.96 -1.51 -9.07
N LYS A 128 17.69 -0.52 -9.59
CA LYS A 128 17.78 0.82 -9.00
C LYS A 128 16.47 1.58 -9.21
N LEU A 129 16.10 2.41 -8.25
CA LEU A 129 14.91 3.24 -8.27
C LEU A 129 15.29 4.72 -8.23
N LEU A 130 14.55 5.52 -8.99
CA LEU A 130 14.60 6.98 -8.94
C LEU A 130 14.07 7.46 -7.59
N SER A 131 14.68 8.53 -7.09
CA SER A 131 14.30 9.21 -5.85
C SER A 131 14.50 10.72 -5.99
N PRO A 132 13.62 11.57 -5.42
CA PRO A 132 13.78 13.02 -5.43
C PRO A 132 15.08 13.46 -4.72
N LYS A 133 15.86 14.31 -5.37
CA LYS A 133 17.07 14.91 -4.79
C LYS A 133 16.71 16.10 -3.92
N GLY A 134 17.33 16.18 -2.74
CA GLY A 134 17.23 17.36 -1.87
C GLY A 134 15.88 17.52 -1.16
N MET A 135 15.00 16.52 -1.18
CA MET A 135 13.85 16.50 -0.29
C MET A 135 14.32 16.14 1.12
N ASP A 136 13.83 16.86 2.13
CA ASP A 136 14.06 16.59 3.56
C ASP A 136 13.26 15.37 4.06
N VAL A 137 12.89 14.48 3.14
CA VAL A 137 12.11 13.27 3.40
C VAL A 137 13.03 12.10 3.20
N ARG A 138 13.37 11.44 4.31
CA ARG A 138 14.20 10.25 4.30
C ARG A 138 13.36 9.05 3.83
N PRO A 139 13.74 8.34 2.77
CA PRO A 139 13.06 7.10 2.41
C PRO A 139 13.28 6.03 3.49
N MET A 140 12.34 5.08 3.60
CA MET A 140 12.50 3.90 4.45
C MET A 140 13.86 3.23 4.18
N MET A 141 14.65 3.03 5.23
CA MET A 141 15.97 2.42 5.13
C MET A 141 15.88 0.99 4.56
N GLU A 142 16.85 0.60 3.73
CA GLU A 142 16.89 -0.76 3.17
C GLU A 142 16.86 -1.86 4.25
N VAL A 143 17.56 -1.65 5.37
CA VAL A 143 17.57 -2.60 6.49
C VAL A 143 16.19 -2.71 7.17
N VAL A 144 15.48 -1.58 7.29
CA VAL A 144 14.11 -1.54 7.87
C VAL A 144 13.14 -2.22 6.91
N LYS A 145 13.21 -1.89 5.62
CA LYS A 145 12.39 -2.51 4.57
C LYS A 145 12.61 -4.01 4.50
N GLY A 146 13.87 -4.46 4.47
CA GLY A 146 14.21 -5.88 4.50
C GLY A 146 13.63 -6.61 5.71
N ALA A 147 13.82 -6.05 6.90
CA ALA A 147 13.25 -6.63 8.12
C ALA A 147 11.71 -6.67 8.11
N ALA A 148 11.04 -5.66 7.54
CA ALA A 148 9.59 -5.65 7.42
C ALA A 148 9.08 -6.82 6.59
N PHE A 149 9.63 -7.02 5.39
CA PHE A 149 9.23 -8.11 4.52
C PHE A 149 9.59 -9.48 5.08
N ASP A 150 10.75 -9.62 5.75
CA ASP A 150 11.13 -10.89 6.38
C ASP A 150 10.16 -11.26 7.52
N ILE A 151 9.71 -10.28 8.32
CA ILE A 151 8.70 -10.52 9.36
C ILE A 151 7.36 -10.88 8.74
N LEU A 152 6.92 -10.17 7.70
CA LEU A 152 5.65 -10.45 7.01
C LEU A 152 5.62 -11.84 6.38
N GLN A 153 6.69 -12.27 5.72
CA GLN A 153 6.79 -13.60 5.11
C GLN A 153 6.68 -14.71 6.17
N VAL A 154 7.38 -14.55 7.31
CA VAL A 154 7.29 -15.48 8.43
C VAL A 154 5.91 -15.46 9.08
N ALA A 155 5.31 -14.28 9.28
CA ALA A 155 3.99 -14.12 9.88
C ALA A 155 2.88 -14.70 8.98
N GLY A 156 2.99 -14.51 7.67
CA GLY A 156 2.15 -15.11 6.65
C GLY A 156 2.43 -16.59 6.38
N GLY A 157 3.30 -17.25 7.16
CA GLY A 157 3.55 -18.69 7.06
C GLY A 157 4.26 -19.16 5.78
N CYS A 158 4.77 -18.25 4.94
CA CYS A 158 5.55 -18.58 3.76
C CYS A 158 6.88 -17.81 3.77
N PRO A 159 7.99 -18.42 4.22
CA PRO A 159 9.30 -17.76 4.27
C PRO A 159 9.88 -17.40 2.90
N ALA A 160 9.39 -18.03 1.82
CA ALA A 160 9.97 -17.88 0.48
C ALA A 160 9.38 -16.70 -0.31
N ALA A 161 8.12 -16.34 -0.05
CA ALA A 161 7.41 -15.32 -0.81
C ALA A 161 6.29 -14.69 0.03
N LEU A 162 5.92 -13.45 -0.31
CA LEU A 162 4.73 -12.83 0.26
C LEU A 162 3.49 -13.56 -0.30
N ARG A 163 2.42 -13.71 0.50
CA ARG A 163 1.16 -14.25 -0.04
C ARG A 163 0.64 -13.29 -1.12
N PRO A 164 0.13 -13.82 -2.25
CA PRO A 164 -0.60 -13.01 -3.21
C PRO A 164 -1.75 -12.27 -2.52
N GLY A 165 -1.99 -11.03 -2.94
CA GLY A 165 -2.92 -10.14 -2.26
C GLY A 165 -2.77 -8.70 -2.73
N ARG A 166 -3.55 -7.81 -2.12
CA ARG A 166 -3.59 -6.38 -2.39
C ARG A 166 -2.79 -5.63 -1.34
N TRP A 167 -1.93 -4.72 -1.77
CA TRP A 167 -1.15 -3.85 -0.89
C TRP A 167 -1.60 -2.40 -1.03
N LEU A 168 -1.73 -1.69 0.08
CA LEU A 168 -1.97 -0.25 0.12
C LEU A 168 -0.76 0.48 0.69
N ASP A 169 -0.06 1.25 -0.14
CA ASP A 169 1.08 2.07 0.26
C ASP A 169 0.64 3.53 0.47
N LEU A 170 0.30 3.89 1.71
CA LEU A 170 -0.31 5.18 2.03
C LEU A 170 0.63 6.37 1.82
N TYR A 171 1.95 6.18 1.95
CA TYR A 171 2.93 7.24 1.77
C TYR A 171 3.97 6.78 0.75
N SER A 172 3.50 6.58 -0.48
CA SER A 172 4.24 5.84 -1.50
C SER A 172 5.56 6.49 -1.89
N GLY A 173 5.60 7.81 -2.06
CA GLY A 173 6.78 8.53 -2.52
C GLY A 173 7.35 7.91 -3.80
N THR A 174 8.54 7.32 -3.66
CA THR A 174 9.25 6.62 -4.76
C THR A 174 8.60 5.31 -5.22
N GLY A 175 7.66 4.78 -4.44
CA GLY A 175 7.08 3.43 -4.60
C GLY A 175 7.97 2.31 -4.05
N SER A 176 9.07 2.62 -3.35
CA SER A 176 10.07 1.63 -2.90
C SER A 176 9.48 0.46 -2.09
N VAL A 177 8.46 0.70 -1.25
CA VAL A 177 7.82 -0.34 -0.45
C VAL A 177 6.83 -1.15 -1.28
N GLY A 178 5.87 -0.50 -1.96
CA GLY A 178 4.94 -1.20 -2.84
C GLY A 178 5.60 -1.99 -3.99
N ILE A 179 6.66 -1.47 -4.60
CA ILE A 179 7.45 -2.18 -5.63
C ILE A 179 8.12 -3.43 -5.04
N GLU A 180 8.64 -3.35 -3.82
CA GLU A 180 9.21 -4.50 -3.13
C GLU A 180 8.14 -5.56 -2.85
N ALA A 181 6.92 -5.15 -2.50
CA ALA A 181 5.78 -6.06 -2.31
C ALA A 181 5.44 -6.82 -3.59
N ILE A 182 5.31 -6.13 -4.73
CA ILE A 182 5.05 -6.76 -6.04
C ILE A 182 6.19 -7.70 -6.41
N SER A 183 7.43 -7.24 -6.25
CA SER A 183 8.62 -8.04 -6.52
C SER A 183 8.60 -9.36 -5.74
N ARG A 184 8.10 -9.36 -4.50
CA ARG A 184 8.02 -10.51 -3.59
C ARG A 184 6.73 -11.34 -3.71
N GLY A 185 5.83 -11.02 -4.65
CA GLY A 185 4.66 -11.85 -4.95
C GLY A 185 3.29 -11.22 -4.68
N CYS A 186 3.23 -9.93 -4.31
CA CYS A 186 1.94 -9.21 -4.21
C CYS A 186 1.30 -9.06 -5.60
N SER A 187 -0.03 -9.19 -5.66
CA SER A 187 -0.78 -9.24 -6.92
C SER A 187 -1.14 -7.86 -7.46
N GLU A 188 -1.42 -6.91 -6.57
CA GLU A 188 -1.84 -5.56 -6.90
C GLU A 188 -1.38 -4.59 -5.81
N VAL A 189 -0.96 -3.38 -6.19
CA VAL A 189 -0.61 -2.34 -5.22
C VAL A 189 -1.28 -1.02 -5.53
N HIS A 190 -1.91 -0.44 -4.52
CA HIS A 190 -2.44 0.90 -4.51
C HIS A 190 -1.41 1.85 -3.89
N PHE A 191 -0.94 2.81 -4.68
CA PHE A 191 0.02 3.81 -4.27
C PHE A 191 -0.69 5.14 -4.00
N VAL A 192 -0.60 5.67 -2.79
CA VAL A 192 -1.11 7.00 -2.43
C VAL A 192 0.06 7.97 -2.30
N GLU A 193 0.04 9.04 -3.10
CA GLU A 193 1.06 10.08 -3.11
C GLU A 193 0.39 11.43 -3.41
N MET A 194 0.75 12.49 -2.69
CA MET A 194 0.09 13.79 -2.88
C MET A 194 0.78 14.66 -3.93
N ASP A 195 2.10 14.52 -4.12
CA ASP A 195 2.88 15.41 -4.97
C ASP A 195 2.84 14.93 -6.44
N PRO A 196 2.17 15.67 -7.35
CA PRO A 196 2.06 15.25 -8.75
C PRO A 196 3.40 15.10 -9.46
N TRP A 197 4.41 15.88 -9.06
CA TRP A 197 5.76 15.77 -9.63
C TRP A 197 6.44 14.48 -9.20
N VAL A 198 6.26 14.05 -7.93
CA VAL A 198 6.77 12.75 -7.48
C VAL A 198 6.06 11.62 -8.24
N VAL A 199 4.75 11.76 -8.48
CA VAL A 199 3.99 10.78 -9.27
C VAL A 199 4.50 10.69 -10.72
N SER A 200 4.65 11.81 -11.41
CA SER A 200 5.02 11.84 -12.84
C SER A 200 6.49 11.54 -13.09
N GLU A 201 7.39 12.09 -12.28
CA GLU A 201 8.84 12.06 -12.52
C GLU A 201 9.57 10.95 -11.75
N VAL A 202 8.90 10.28 -10.81
CA VAL A 202 9.55 9.25 -9.96
C VAL A 202 8.76 7.97 -9.88
N LEU A 203 7.56 7.99 -9.29
CA LEU A 203 6.78 6.78 -9.03
C LEU A 203 6.42 6.06 -10.33
N ARG A 204 5.79 6.75 -11.29
CA ARG A 204 5.39 6.16 -12.57
C ARG A 204 6.59 5.65 -13.38
N PRO A 205 7.70 6.41 -13.54
CA PRO A 205 8.92 5.88 -14.15
C PRO A 205 9.48 4.63 -13.46
N ASN A 206 9.49 4.60 -12.13
CA ASN A 206 9.93 3.42 -11.38
C ASN A 206 9.05 2.20 -11.70
N LEU A 207 7.73 2.35 -11.75
CA LEU A 207 6.80 1.28 -12.10
C LEU A 207 6.99 0.76 -13.53
N ILE A 208 7.24 1.66 -14.48
CA ILE A 208 7.55 1.29 -15.88
C ILE A 208 8.87 0.52 -15.96
N TRP A 209 9.89 1.02 -15.25
CA TRP A 209 11.23 0.43 -15.19
C TRP A 209 11.23 -0.96 -14.55
N THR A 210 10.44 -1.15 -13.48
CA THR A 210 10.32 -2.45 -12.84
C THR A 210 9.42 -3.40 -13.62
N GLY A 211 8.53 -2.88 -14.47
CA GLY A 211 7.56 -3.65 -15.25
C GLY A 211 6.26 -3.93 -14.48
N PHE A 212 5.94 -3.09 -13.50
CA PHE A 212 4.83 -3.30 -12.56
C PHE A 212 3.68 -2.31 -12.74
N LEU A 213 3.70 -1.48 -13.79
CA LEU A 213 2.66 -0.48 -14.03
C LEU A 213 1.26 -1.12 -14.14
N ASP A 214 1.14 -2.28 -14.78
CA ASP A 214 -0.15 -2.93 -15.05
C ASP A 214 -0.84 -3.51 -13.80
N VAL A 215 -0.07 -3.73 -12.72
CA VAL A 215 -0.55 -4.22 -11.42
C VAL A 215 -0.57 -3.12 -10.35
N SER A 216 -0.52 -1.85 -10.78
CA SER A 216 -0.42 -0.70 -9.89
C SER A 216 -1.56 0.29 -10.11
N VAL A 217 -2.14 0.79 -9.03
CA VAL A 217 -3.14 1.87 -9.04
C VAL A 217 -2.56 3.08 -8.30
N ILE A 218 -2.45 4.23 -8.97
CA ILE A 218 -1.90 5.45 -8.36
C ILE A 218 -3.02 6.42 -8.01
N HIS A 219 -3.05 6.83 -6.74
CA HIS A 219 -3.97 7.82 -6.18
C HIS A 219 -3.21 9.11 -5.87
N THR A 220 -3.33 10.10 -6.74
CA THR A 220 -2.69 11.42 -6.53
C THR A 220 -3.51 12.28 -5.57
N VAL A 221 -3.40 12.01 -4.27
CA VAL A 221 -4.21 12.63 -3.22
C VAL A 221 -3.47 12.57 -1.88
N ARG A 222 -3.81 13.46 -0.94
CA ARG A 222 -3.32 13.32 0.44
C ARG A 222 -3.99 12.13 1.14
N VAL A 223 -3.25 11.51 2.05
CA VAL A 223 -3.69 10.33 2.81
C VAL A 223 -4.97 10.57 3.57
N GLU A 224 -5.12 11.71 4.24
CA GLU A 224 -6.32 11.96 5.07
C GLU A 224 -7.59 11.93 4.21
N LYS A 225 -7.54 12.57 3.03
CA LYS A 225 -8.64 12.57 2.04
C LYS A 225 -8.84 11.21 1.37
N PHE A 226 -7.80 10.40 1.28
CA PHE A 226 -7.90 9.04 0.76
C PHE A 226 -8.62 8.13 1.76
N LEU A 227 -8.27 8.21 3.04
CA LEU A 227 -8.90 7.45 4.12
C LEU A 227 -10.39 7.79 4.30
N GLU A 228 -10.78 9.05 4.09
CA GLU A 228 -12.19 9.48 4.05
C GLU A 228 -13.03 8.74 2.99
N ARG A 229 -12.38 8.19 1.96
CA ARG A 229 -13.04 7.49 0.84
C ARG A 229 -12.97 5.96 0.97
N ALA A 230 -12.59 5.45 2.13
CA ALA A 230 -12.32 4.02 2.30
C ALA A 230 -13.51 3.15 1.92
N GLU A 231 -14.71 3.48 2.41
CA GLU A 231 -15.94 2.74 2.10
C GLU A 231 -16.23 2.66 0.59
N GLN A 232 -16.03 3.78 -0.13
CA GLN A 232 -16.28 3.82 -1.57
C GLN A 232 -15.20 3.07 -2.38
N LEU A 233 -13.96 3.08 -1.90
CA LEU A 233 -12.80 2.49 -2.60
C LEU A 233 -12.63 0.99 -2.35
N VAL A 234 -13.01 0.51 -1.17
CA VAL A 234 -13.03 -0.93 -0.84
C VAL A 234 -14.03 -1.65 -1.73
N GLY A 235 -15.23 -1.09 -1.89
CA GLY A 235 -16.26 -1.63 -2.78
C GLY A 235 -16.46 -3.13 -2.59
N LYS A 236 -16.38 -3.89 -3.68
CA LYS A 236 -16.53 -5.36 -3.67
C LYS A 236 -15.23 -6.11 -3.39
N ASP A 237 -14.08 -5.46 -3.50
CA ASP A 237 -12.77 -6.11 -3.42
C ASP A 237 -12.28 -6.30 -1.98
N GLY A 238 -13.01 -5.74 -1.00
CA GLY A 238 -12.75 -5.92 0.42
C GLY A 238 -11.54 -5.13 0.94
N ALA A 239 -11.19 -5.43 2.19
CA ALA A 239 -10.01 -4.87 2.86
C ALA A 239 -8.72 -5.25 2.13
N PHE A 240 -7.64 -4.52 2.41
CA PHE A 240 -6.32 -4.84 1.87
C PHE A 240 -5.65 -5.95 2.70
N ASP A 241 -4.90 -6.82 2.05
CA ASP A 241 -4.10 -7.84 2.76
C ASP A 241 -2.91 -7.20 3.48
N TYR A 242 -2.35 -6.13 2.92
CA TYR A 242 -1.21 -5.42 3.48
C TYR A 242 -1.37 -3.90 3.36
N ILE A 243 -0.95 -3.17 4.38
CA ILE A 243 -0.92 -1.71 4.39
C ILE A 243 0.45 -1.25 4.87
N SER A 244 1.13 -0.37 4.12
CA SER A 244 2.33 0.33 4.58
C SER A 244 2.06 1.78 4.92
N VAL A 245 2.55 2.19 6.09
CA VAL A 245 2.41 3.52 6.67
C VAL A 245 3.81 4.04 6.95
N THR A 246 4.35 4.81 6.00
CA THR A 246 5.73 5.35 6.07
C THR A 246 5.78 6.87 5.96
N PRO A 247 5.05 7.59 6.83
CA PRO A 247 4.96 9.03 6.75
C PRO A 247 6.32 9.69 7.06
N PRO A 248 6.56 10.91 6.57
CA PRO A 248 7.71 11.70 7.01
C PRO A 248 7.63 11.94 8.53
N TYR A 249 8.71 11.69 9.27
CA TYR A 249 8.68 11.60 10.74
C TYR A 249 8.04 12.78 11.49
N MET A 250 8.01 13.98 10.91
CA MET A 250 7.47 15.20 11.53
C MET A 250 6.21 15.75 10.83
N ALA A 251 5.70 15.07 9.81
CA ALA A 251 4.61 15.58 8.98
C ALA A 251 3.22 15.12 9.46
N VAL A 252 3.15 14.18 10.41
CA VAL A 252 1.89 13.56 10.83
C VAL A 252 1.81 13.39 12.34
N ASP A 253 0.58 13.41 12.84
CA ASP A 253 0.23 12.90 14.15
C ASP A 253 -0.09 11.40 14.02
N TYR A 254 0.75 10.56 14.61
CA TYR A 254 0.60 9.10 14.54
C TYR A 254 -0.63 8.60 15.29
N SER A 255 -1.06 9.27 16.37
CA SER A 255 -2.26 8.88 17.10
C SER A 255 -3.50 9.09 16.23
N VAL A 256 -3.58 10.24 15.55
CA VAL A 256 -4.68 10.54 14.64
C VAL A 256 -4.66 9.61 13.42
N LEU A 257 -3.49 9.47 12.77
CA LEU A 257 -3.33 8.64 11.59
C LEU A 257 -3.68 7.17 11.85
N MET A 258 -3.14 6.60 12.94
CA MET A 258 -3.45 5.22 13.30
C MET A 258 -4.91 5.06 13.74
N GLY A 259 -5.49 6.06 14.39
CA GLY A 259 -6.92 6.10 14.68
C GLY A 259 -7.78 6.01 13.40
N GLN A 260 -7.45 6.80 12.38
CA GLN A 260 -8.15 6.76 11.09
C GLN A 260 -7.98 5.41 10.38
N ILE A 261 -6.77 4.85 10.38
CA ILE A 261 -6.49 3.54 9.78
C ILE A 261 -7.26 2.43 10.51
N SER A 262 -7.28 2.47 11.85
CA SER A 262 -7.95 1.47 12.67
C SER A 262 -9.47 1.40 12.46
N GLN A 263 -10.08 2.51 12.05
CA GLN A 263 -11.51 2.63 11.77
C GLN A 263 -11.84 2.52 10.28
N SER A 264 -10.83 2.37 9.43
CA SER A 264 -11.01 2.34 7.98
C SER A 264 -11.46 0.97 7.51
N ALA A 265 -12.38 0.94 6.54
CA ALA A 265 -12.76 -0.27 5.80
C ALA A 265 -11.57 -0.94 5.07
N PHE A 266 -10.42 -0.27 4.95
CA PHE A 266 -9.20 -0.86 4.40
C PHE A 266 -8.60 -1.95 5.30
N VAL A 267 -8.93 -1.97 6.60
CA VAL A 267 -8.41 -2.95 7.57
C VAL A 267 -9.46 -4.03 7.83
N GLY A 268 -9.09 -5.29 7.58
CA GLY A 268 -9.87 -6.48 7.88
C GLY A 268 -9.15 -7.41 8.86
N GLU A 269 -9.81 -8.51 9.23
CA GLU A 269 -9.30 -9.46 10.25
C GLU A 269 -7.98 -10.15 9.86
N ASP A 270 -7.71 -10.28 8.55
CA ASP A 270 -6.52 -10.92 8.02
C ASP A 270 -5.46 -9.93 7.49
N THR A 271 -5.68 -8.62 7.67
CA THR A 271 -4.78 -7.56 7.21
C THR A 271 -3.49 -7.49 8.02
N PHE A 272 -2.37 -7.18 7.37
CA PHE A 272 -1.12 -6.78 8.02
C PHE A 272 -0.85 -5.28 7.81
N VAL A 273 -0.61 -4.54 8.89
CA VAL A 273 -0.27 -3.12 8.82
C VAL A 273 1.18 -2.93 9.27
N VAL A 274 2.02 -2.42 8.38
CA VAL A 274 3.42 -2.08 8.62
C VAL A 274 3.55 -0.58 8.84
N VAL A 275 4.06 -0.18 10.00
CA VAL A 275 4.19 1.23 10.36
C VAL A 275 5.64 1.54 10.70
N GLU A 276 6.20 2.52 10.00
CA GLU A 276 7.48 3.14 10.38
C GLU A 276 7.21 4.40 11.19
N TYR A 277 7.82 4.54 12.37
CA TYR A 277 7.58 5.67 13.26
C TYR A 277 8.82 6.04 14.09
N PRO A 278 8.95 7.27 14.62
CA PRO A 278 10.14 7.69 15.36
C PRO A 278 10.16 7.18 16.82
N LEU A 279 11.36 7.09 17.42
CA LEU A 279 11.62 6.54 18.76
C LEU A 279 10.74 7.10 19.90
N ARG A 280 10.24 8.33 19.78
CA ARG A 280 9.48 9.03 20.83
C ARG A 280 7.99 9.14 20.54
N THR A 281 7.44 8.15 19.84
CA THR A 281 6.00 8.03 19.60
C THR A 281 5.47 6.86 20.40
N ASP A 282 4.41 7.11 21.16
CA ASP A 282 3.67 6.05 21.83
C ASP A 282 2.69 5.42 20.83
N MET A 283 2.75 4.10 20.70
CA MET A 283 1.97 3.34 19.72
C MET A 283 1.14 2.29 20.44
N GLN A 284 -0.16 2.29 20.18
CA GLN A 284 -1.11 1.35 20.77
C GLN A 284 -0.75 -0.10 20.42
N ASP A 285 -1.13 -1.06 21.28
CA ASP A 285 -0.86 -2.49 21.06
C ASP A 285 -1.84 -3.16 20.07
N SER A 286 -2.80 -2.41 19.56
CA SER A 286 -3.76 -2.84 18.55
C SER A 286 -3.98 -1.78 17.49
N CYS A 287 -4.48 -2.21 16.32
CA CYS A 287 -4.93 -1.34 15.24
C CYS A 287 -6.22 -1.95 14.68
N GLY A 288 -7.38 -1.45 15.11
CA GLY A 288 -8.68 -2.02 14.77
C GLY A 288 -8.81 -3.43 15.37
N CYS A 289 -9.16 -4.41 14.54
CA CYS A 289 -9.21 -5.83 14.92
C CYS A 289 -7.82 -6.51 14.99
N LEU A 290 -6.75 -5.80 14.65
CA LEU A 290 -5.38 -6.35 14.60
C LEU A 290 -4.61 -6.13 15.89
N VAL A 291 -3.69 -7.05 16.19
CA VAL A 291 -2.76 -6.97 17.34
C VAL A 291 -1.34 -6.67 16.88
N LYS A 292 -0.57 -5.97 17.70
CA LYS A 292 0.86 -5.73 17.44
C LYS A 292 1.63 -7.05 17.56
N ILE A 293 2.15 -7.54 16.44
CA ILE A 293 2.90 -8.82 16.36
C ILE A 293 4.41 -8.62 16.39
N ALA A 294 4.89 -7.43 16.00
CA ALA A 294 6.29 -7.07 16.08
C ALA A 294 6.46 -5.57 16.33
N ASP A 295 7.48 -5.22 17.10
CA ASP A 295 7.94 -3.85 17.28
C ASP A 295 9.47 -3.88 17.40
N ARG A 296 10.17 -3.29 16.43
CA ARG A 296 11.63 -3.37 16.33
C ARG A 296 12.26 -2.00 16.17
N ARG A 297 13.30 -1.74 16.94
CA ARG A 297 14.08 -0.50 16.88
C ARG A 297 15.23 -0.62 15.89
N PHE A 298 15.34 0.39 15.03
CA PHE A 298 16.41 0.63 14.08
C PHE A 298 16.96 2.05 14.29
N GLY A 299 17.87 2.19 15.26
CA GLY A 299 18.45 3.49 15.62
C GLY A 299 17.41 4.47 16.19
N ARG A 300 17.00 5.45 15.38
CA ARG A 300 15.98 6.47 15.72
C ARG A 300 14.57 6.11 15.23
N THR A 301 14.46 5.01 14.50
CA THR A 301 13.25 4.55 13.83
C THR A 301 12.76 3.28 14.52
N HIS A 302 11.45 3.13 14.63
CA HIS A 302 10.79 1.87 14.95
C HIS A 302 9.99 1.37 13.76
N LEU A 303 9.86 0.06 13.72
CA LEU A 303 9.04 -0.67 12.78
C LEU A 303 8.06 -1.50 13.60
N ALA A 304 6.80 -1.09 13.62
CA ALA A 304 5.71 -1.90 14.15
C ALA A 304 5.03 -2.67 13.00
N ILE A 305 4.62 -3.90 13.29
CA ILE A 305 3.74 -4.67 12.43
C ILE A 305 2.55 -5.11 13.27
N TYR A 306 1.36 -4.71 12.82
CA TYR A 306 0.08 -5.21 13.31
C TYR A 306 -0.40 -6.29 12.36
N GLY A 307 -1.04 -7.32 12.91
CA GLY A 307 -1.57 -8.41 12.11
C GLY A 307 -2.61 -9.20 12.88
N PRO A 308 -3.13 -10.27 12.25
CA PRO A 308 -4.17 -11.09 12.84
C PRO A 308 -3.70 -11.76 14.12
N GLY A 309 -4.61 -12.03 15.06
CA GLY A 309 -4.28 -12.68 16.33
C GLY A 309 -3.56 -14.02 16.15
N TRP A 310 -3.87 -14.76 15.08
CA TRP A 310 -3.22 -16.04 14.75
C TRP A 310 -1.75 -15.88 14.33
N ALA A 311 -1.34 -14.70 13.86
CA ALA A 311 0.03 -14.40 13.45
C ALA A 311 0.94 -14.00 14.63
N GLN A 312 0.38 -13.77 15.82
CA GLN A 312 1.14 -13.41 17.00
C GLN A 312 1.97 -14.60 17.48
N LYS A 313 3.31 -14.47 17.47
CA LYS A 313 4.18 -15.46 18.11
C LYS A 313 3.94 -15.44 19.62
N LYS A 314 3.56 -16.59 20.20
CA LYS A 314 3.52 -16.75 21.67
C LYS A 314 4.84 -16.29 22.28
N ARG A 315 4.81 -15.24 23.10
CA ARG A 315 6.00 -14.72 23.78
C ARG A 315 6.58 -15.84 24.64
N LYS A 316 7.92 -15.96 24.69
CA LYS A 316 8.60 -16.95 25.55
C LYS A 316 8.20 -16.83 27.03
N SER A 317 7.74 -15.66 27.48
CA SER A 317 7.21 -15.46 28.83
C SER A 317 5.97 -16.32 29.14
N ASP A 318 5.07 -16.53 28.18
CA ASP A 318 3.85 -17.33 28.41
C ASP A 318 4.13 -18.83 28.54
N LYS A 319 5.24 -19.31 27.95
CA LYS A 319 5.72 -20.68 28.20
C LYS A 319 6.21 -20.84 29.63
N SER A 320 6.92 -19.85 30.17
CA SER A 320 7.37 -19.87 31.57
C SER A 320 6.19 -19.89 32.55
N PHE A 321 5.17 -19.05 32.34
CA PHE A 321 4.00 -19.00 33.23
C PHE A 321 3.13 -20.26 33.14
N ARG A 322 2.94 -20.85 31.95
CA ARG A 322 2.23 -22.12 31.82
C ARG A 322 2.99 -23.28 32.47
N THR A 323 4.30 -23.38 32.27
CA THR A 323 5.10 -24.44 32.90
C THR A 323 5.14 -24.32 34.42
N VAL A 324 5.17 -23.09 34.97
CA VAL A 324 5.10 -22.88 36.43
C VAL A 324 3.71 -23.17 36.97
N ALA A 325 2.64 -22.72 36.31
CA ALA A 325 1.27 -22.97 36.75
C ALA A 325 0.88 -24.47 36.69
N GLU A 326 1.34 -25.18 35.66
CA GLU A 326 1.11 -26.61 35.49
C GLU A 326 1.92 -27.44 36.51
N LYS A 327 3.13 -26.98 36.87
CA LYS A 327 3.94 -27.60 37.92
C LYS A 327 3.37 -27.38 39.32
N VAL A 328 2.83 -26.20 39.61
CA VAL A 328 2.12 -25.91 40.87
C VAL A 328 0.84 -26.73 40.99
N ARG A 329 0.09 -26.89 39.89
CA ARG A 329 -1.14 -27.70 39.87
C ARG A 329 -0.89 -29.18 40.14
N LEU A 330 0.13 -29.77 39.53
CA LEU A 330 0.50 -31.17 39.76
C LEU A 330 1.02 -31.42 41.17
N GLN A 331 1.61 -30.42 41.81
CA GLN A 331 2.13 -30.53 43.18
C GLN A 331 1.00 -30.48 44.23
N VAL A 332 -0.04 -29.68 43.98
CA VAL A 332 -1.27 -29.66 44.81
C VAL A 332 -2.12 -30.91 44.64
N GLU A 333 -2.12 -31.55 43.46
CA GLU A 333 -2.83 -32.82 43.22
C GLU A 333 -2.10 -34.05 43.81
N SER A 334 -0.82 -33.93 44.17
CA SER A 334 -0.03 -35.01 44.81
C SER A 334 -0.03 -34.98 46.35
N GLU A 335 -0.56 -33.92 46.95
CA GLU A 335 -0.61 -33.72 48.41
C GLU A 335 -2.02 -33.93 49.01
N ASN A 336 -3.00 -34.32 48.19
CA ASN A 336 -4.37 -34.69 48.58
C ASN A 336 -4.65 -36.17 48.32
#